data_AF-A0A3M1ILT4-F1
#
_entry.id   AF-A0A3M1ILT4-F1
#
_cell.length_a   1.000
_cell.length_b   1.000
_cell.length_c   1.000
_cell.angle_alpha   90.00
_cell.angle_beta   90.00
_cell.angle_gamma   90.00
#
_symmetry.space_group_name_H-M   'P 1'
#
loop_
_entity.id
_entity.type
_entity.pdbx_description
1 polymer ?
#
loop_
_entity_poly.entity_id
_entity_poly.type
_entity_poly.pdbx_seq_one_letter_code
_entity_poly.pdbx_strand_id
1 'polypeptide(L)'
;MTKAKTRGQRRRRRQRQITLHGDSRPNPARQGARKDLQDPADAVALAVRARLTGCTVEEARDTLASEPVGRCIRYQIRDDYERRRIFEVWQGMRAAWETYIARCYPVRLSPAGASLPFLPEEMSVEPSLHVETRTLEERVEEARNNWFQWLERIMSLPTPERHAVMGQLHEYGPIPWDNEAKMPTRTGQQIINGLQMLVDK
;
A
#
# COMPACT_ATOMS: atom_id res chain seq x y z
N MET A 1 -61.44 -15.05 -7.50
CA MET A 1 -60.45 -15.90 -8.21
C MET A 1 -59.04 -15.38 -7.95
N THR A 2 -58.31 -15.99 -7.01
CA THR A 2 -56.95 -15.57 -6.62
C THR A 2 -55.92 -16.38 -7.43
N LYS A 3 -55.20 -15.71 -8.34
CA LYS A 3 -54.19 -16.36 -9.21
C LYS A 3 -53.04 -16.96 -8.37
N ALA A 4 -52.81 -18.26 -8.52
CA ALA A 4 -51.71 -18.97 -7.88
C ALA A 4 -50.35 -18.46 -8.39
N LYS A 5 -49.46 -18.07 -7.49
CA LYS A 5 -48.11 -17.59 -7.83
C LYS A 5 -47.24 -18.75 -8.35
N THR A 6 -46.59 -18.55 -9.50
CA THR A 6 -45.77 -19.54 -10.19
C THR A 6 -44.50 -19.94 -9.40
N ARG A 7 -44.00 -21.17 -9.61
CA ARG A 7 -42.82 -21.75 -8.92
C ARG A 7 -41.59 -20.83 -8.95
N GLY A 8 -41.36 -20.11 -10.05
CA GLY A 8 -40.24 -19.16 -10.19
C GLY A 8 -40.32 -17.96 -9.24
N GLN A 9 -41.52 -17.42 -9.00
CA GLN A 9 -41.73 -16.34 -8.03
C GLN A 9 -41.52 -16.81 -6.58
N ARG A 10 -41.86 -18.07 -6.27
CA ARG A 10 -41.59 -18.65 -4.94
C ARG A 10 -40.09 -18.84 -4.69
N ARG A 11 -39.31 -19.24 -5.70
CA ARG A 11 -37.86 -19.47 -5.59
C ARG A 11 -37.07 -18.17 -5.37
N ARG A 12 -37.40 -17.09 -6.10
CA ARG A 12 -36.81 -15.75 -5.90
C ARG A 12 -37.10 -15.15 -4.53
N ARG A 13 -38.25 -15.47 -3.93
CA ARG A 13 -38.62 -14.97 -2.60
C ARG A 13 -37.87 -15.69 -1.48
N ARG A 14 -37.61 -17.01 -1.64
CA ARG A 14 -36.77 -17.79 -0.70
C ARG A 14 -35.30 -17.35 -0.73
N GLN A 15 -34.76 -16.96 -1.88
CA GLN A 15 -33.38 -16.43 -1.99
C GLN A 15 -33.17 -15.06 -1.33
N ARG A 16 -34.24 -14.36 -0.92
CA ARG A 16 -34.20 -13.04 -0.27
C ARG A 16 -34.51 -13.10 1.23
N GLN A 17 -34.41 -14.26 1.86
CA GLN A 17 -34.62 -14.43 3.30
C GLN A 17 -33.34 -14.98 3.92
N ILE A 18 -32.87 -14.31 4.97
CA ILE A 18 -31.79 -14.80 5.82
C ILE A 18 -32.47 -15.45 7.02
N THR A 19 -32.15 -16.71 7.27
CA THR A 19 -32.64 -17.46 8.43
C THR A 19 -31.49 -17.64 9.40
N LEU A 20 -31.65 -17.11 10.61
CA LEU A 20 -30.73 -17.35 11.72
C LEU A 20 -31.57 -17.82 12.91
N HIS A 21 -31.25 -19.00 13.46
CA HIS A 21 -31.88 -19.56 14.67
C HIS A 21 -33.40 -19.44 14.76
N GLY A 22 -34.13 -19.85 13.70
CA GLY A 22 -35.58 -19.99 13.72
C GLY A 22 -36.39 -18.75 13.28
N ASP A 23 -35.78 -17.57 13.22
CA ASP A 23 -36.44 -16.36 12.75
C ASP A 23 -36.02 -15.99 11.32
N SER A 24 -37.01 -15.77 10.45
CA SER A 24 -36.82 -15.45 9.04
C SER A 24 -37.23 -14.00 8.75
N ARG A 25 -36.27 -13.12 8.50
CA ARG A 25 -36.53 -11.72 8.12
C ARG A 25 -36.29 -11.46 6.62
N PRO A 26 -37.05 -10.55 5.99
CA PRO A 26 -36.82 -10.17 4.59
C PRO A 26 -35.50 -9.39 4.46
N ASN A 27 -34.64 -9.82 3.53
CA ASN A 27 -33.39 -9.13 3.22
C ASN A 27 -33.70 -7.75 2.62
N PRO A 28 -33.25 -6.62 3.21
CA PRO A 28 -33.54 -5.29 2.70
C PRO A 28 -33.03 -5.12 1.25
N ALA A 29 -33.88 -4.61 0.38
CA ALA A 29 -33.68 -4.54 -1.08
C ALA A 29 -32.53 -3.63 -1.55
N ARG A 30 -31.74 -3.05 -0.64
CA ARG A 30 -30.66 -2.10 -0.94
C ARG A 30 -29.26 -2.72 -0.99
N GLN A 31 -29.07 -3.95 -0.51
CA GLN A 31 -27.84 -4.67 -0.80
C GLN A 31 -28.01 -5.34 -2.17
N GLY A 32 -27.58 -4.63 -3.22
CA GLY A 32 -27.26 -5.28 -4.49
C GLY A 32 -26.38 -6.49 -4.22
N ALA A 33 -26.49 -7.53 -5.05
CA ALA A 33 -25.58 -8.66 -4.98
C ALA A 33 -24.15 -8.13 -4.93
N ARG A 34 -23.38 -8.47 -3.88
CA ARG A 34 -21.96 -8.15 -3.78
C ARG A 34 -21.26 -8.81 -4.97
N LYS A 35 -21.07 -8.07 -6.06
CA LYS A 35 -20.25 -8.48 -7.21
C LYS A 35 -18.76 -8.47 -6.83
N ASP A 36 -18.44 -7.77 -5.74
CA ASP A 36 -17.18 -7.60 -5.05
C ASP A 36 -16.57 -8.90 -4.50
N LEU A 37 -17.29 -10.02 -4.52
CA LEU A 37 -16.75 -11.36 -4.19
C LEU A 37 -16.46 -12.22 -5.44
N GLN A 38 -16.75 -11.72 -6.64
CA GLN A 38 -16.72 -12.50 -7.88
C GLN A 38 -15.47 -12.23 -8.73
N ASP A 39 -14.86 -11.06 -8.59
CA ASP A 39 -13.53 -10.81 -9.12
C ASP A 39 -12.49 -11.24 -8.08
N PRO A 40 -11.45 -12.01 -8.46
CA PRO A 40 -10.35 -12.27 -7.53
C PRO A 40 -9.80 -10.91 -7.09
N ALA A 41 -9.68 -10.68 -5.78
CA ALA A 41 -9.23 -9.40 -5.21
C ALA A 41 -7.94 -8.89 -5.89
N ASP A 42 -7.10 -9.83 -6.35
CA ASP A 42 -5.90 -9.59 -7.15
C ASP A 42 -6.16 -8.84 -8.46
N ALA A 43 -7.22 -9.18 -9.21
CA ALA A 43 -7.53 -8.52 -10.48
C ALA A 43 -7.96 -7.06 -10.28
N VAL A 44 -8.72 -6.78 -9.21
CA VAL A 44 -9.12 -5.42 -8.86
C VAL A 44 -7.91 -4.61 -8.42
N ALA A 45 -7.05 -5.18 -7.57
CA ALA A 45 -5.82 -4.52 -7.13
C ALA A 45 -4.87 -4.23 -8.30
N LEU A 46 -4.68 -5.18 -9.21
CA LEU A 46 -3.85 -5.00 -10.40
C LEU A 46 -4.43 -3.94 -11.35
N ALA A 47 -5.76 -3.91 -11.54
CA ALA A 47 -6.42 -2.90 -12.36
C ALA A 47 -6.29 -1.49 -11.78
N VAL A 48 -6.40 -1.35 -10.44
CA VAL A 48 -6.17 -0.07 -9.75
C VAL A 48 -4.71 0.38 -9.92
N ARG A 49 -3.74 -0.53 -9.73
CA ARG A 49 -2.31 -0.23 -9.95
C ARG A 49 -2.02 0.21 -11.38
N ALA A 50 -2.54 -0.50 -12.37
CA ALA A 50 -2.40 -0.17 -13.78
C ALA A 50 -2.92 1.24 -14.09
N ARG A 51 -4.06 1.64 -13.50
CA ARG A 51 -4.61 3.00 -13.66
C ARG A 51 -3.75 4.08 -13.01
N LEU A 52 -3.26 3.85 -11.79
CA LEU A 52 -2.44 4.81 -11.06
C LEU A 52 -1.08 5.04 -11.73
N THR A 53 -0.54 4.01 -12.37
CA THR A 53 0.79 4.04 -12.99
C THR A 53 0.73 4.29 -14.50
N GLY A 54 -0.41 4.08 -15.14
CA GLY A 54 -0.54 4.12 -16.60
C GLY A 54 0.10 2.92 -17.32
N CYS A 55 0.42 1.84 -16.60
CA CYS A 55 0.93 0.60 -17.19
C CYS A 55 -0.20 -0.38 -17.52
N THR A 56 0.13 -1.47 -18.22
CA THR A 56 -0.82 -2.56 -18.47
C THR A 56 -1.08 -3.39 -17.21
N VAL A 57 -2.20 -4.10 -17.16
CA VAL A 57 -2.55 -4.98 -16.01
C VAL A 57 -1.52 -6.11 -15.83
N GLU A 58 -0.90 -6.56 -16.92
CA GLU A 58 0.17 -7.57 -16.87
C GLU A 58 1.46 -6.99 -16.29
N GLU A 59 1.84 -5.77 -16.69
CA GLU A 59 2.98 -5.07 -16.11
C GLU A 59 2.74 -4.72 -14.63
N ALA A 60 1.51 -4.43 -14.22
CA ALA A 60 1.16 -4.15 -12.83
C ALA A 60 1.39 -5.35 -11.86
N ARG A 61 1.64 -6.55 -12.41
CA ARG A 61 2.07 -7.73 -11.62
C ARG A 61 3.52 -7.59 -11.16
N ASP A 62 4.36 -6.87 -11.90
CA ASP A 62 5.71 -6.53 -11.50
C ASP A 62 5.65 -5.41 -10.45
N THR A 63 6.13 -5.70 -9.24
CA THR A 63 6.15 -4.74 -8.13
C THR A 63 6.96 -3.48 -8.48
N LEU A 64 8.00 -3.62 -9.31
CA LEU A 64 8.80 -2.47 -9.77
C LEU A 64 8.00 -1.54 -10.68
N ALA A 65 7.14 -2.09 -11.53
CA ALA A 65 6.33 -1.29 -12.45
C ALA A 65 5.23 -0.48 -11.74
N SER A 66 4.92 -0.84 -10.49
CA SER A 66 3.82 -0.25 -9.73
C SER A 66 4.16 1.07 -9.03
N GLU A 67 5.44 1.43 -8.94
CA GLU A 67 5.90 2.67 -8.28
C GLU A 67 6.73 3.53 -9.25
N PRO A 68 6.63 4.88 -9.19
CA PRO A 68 7.47 5.76 -10.01
C PRO A 68 8.98 5.51 -9.85
N VAL A 69 9.47 5.24 -8.63
CA VAL A 69 10.89 4.90 -8.38
C VAL A 69 11.23 3.52 -8.94
N GLY A 70 10.36 2.52 -8.73
CA GLY A 70 10.54 1.17 -9.30
C GLY A 70 10.65 1.18 -10.83
N ARG A 71 9.88 2.05 -11.50
CA ARG A 71 10.00 2.27 -12.96
C ARG A 71 11.34 2.89 -13.35
N CYS A 72 11.85 3.83 -12.56
CA CYS A 72 13.20 4.37 -12.76
C CYS A 72 14.27 3.28 -12.63
N ILE A 73 14.16 2.41 -11.61
CA ILE A 73 15.07 1.27 -11.40
C ILE A 73 15.04 0.35 -12.63
N ARG A 74 13.85 -0.06 -13.08
CA ARG A 74 13.69 -0.96 -14.23
C ARG A 74 14.24 -0.35 -15.53
N TYR A 75 14.10 0.95 -15.71
CA TYR A 75 14.59 1.64 -16.91
C TYR A 75 16.12 1.75 -16.95
N GLN A 76 16.75 2.15 -15.84
CA GLN A 76 18.18 2.47 -15.81
C GLN A 76 19.06 1.25 -15.58
N ILE A 77 18.64 0.35 -14.71
CA ILE A 77 19.41 -0.83 -14.33
C ILE A 77 19.00 -1.96 -15.25
N ARG A 78 19.97 -2.65 -15.87
CA ARG A 78 19.70 -3.78 -16.78
C ARG A 78 19.77 -5.13 -16.08
N ASP A 79 20.63 -5.25 -15.08
CA ASP A 79 20.83 -6.47 -14.32
C ASP A 79 19.70 -6.68 -13.30
N ASP A 80 19.08 -7.87 -13.31
CA ASP A 80 17.94 -8.18 -12.45
C ASP A 80 18.36 -8.34 -10.98
N TYR A 81 19.57 -8.82 -10.72
CA TYR A 81 20.09 -8.94 -9.36
C TYR A 81 20.34 -7.55 -8.74
N GLU A 82 20.98 -6.64 -9.49
CA GLU A 82 21.18 -5.25 -9.07
C GLU A 82 19.86 -4.50 -8.86
N ARG A 83 18.88 -4.67 -9.77
CA ARG A 83 17.53 -4.09 -9.61
C ARG A 83 16.91 -4.48 -8.27
N ARG A 84 16.99 -5.77 -7.92
CA ARG A 84 16.43 -6.30 -6.69
C ARG A 84 17.10 -5.68 -5.47
N ARG A 85 18.43 -5.61 -5.44
CA ARG A 85 19.17 -4.98 -4.32
C ARG A 85 18.79 -3.51 -4.12
N ILE A 86 18.73 -2.75 -5.21
CA ILE A 86 18.35 -1.33 -5.17
C ILE A 86 16.90 -1.18 -4.67
N PHE A 87 16.00 -2.04 -5.14
CA PHE A 87 14.61 -2.01 -4.71
C PHE A 87 14.44 -2.42 -3.24
N GLU A 88 15.18 -3.41 -2.76
CA GLU A 88 15.19 -3.81 -1.35
C GLU A 88 15.68 -2.67 -0.44
N VAL A 89 16.70 -1.91 -0.86
CA VAL A 89 17.16 -0.70 -0.14
C VAL A 89 16.05 0.36 -0.12
N TRP A 90 15.41 0.63 -1.25
CA TRP A 90 14.31 1.59 -1.33
C TRP A 90 13.14 1.20 -0.41
N GLN A 91 12.69 -0.05 -0.48
CA GLN A 91 11.60 -0.55 0.36
C GLN A 91 11.98 -0.58 1.85
N GLY A 92 13.22 -0.95 2.18
CA GLY A 92 13.72 -0.95 3.55
C GLY A 92 13.70 0.45 4.18
N MET A 93 14.13 1.48 3.44
CA MET A 93 14.06 2.87 3.89
C MET A 93 12.62 3.34 4.08
N ARG A 94 11.73 3.05 3.11
CA ARG A 94 10.31 3.39 3.22
C ARG A 94 9.65 2.75 4.43
N ALA A 95 9.85 1.46 4.63
CA ALA A 95 9.29 0.72 5.77
C ALA A 95 9.81 1.28 7.11
N ALA A 96 11.10 1.63 7.19
CA ALA A 96 11.68 2.24 8.39
C ALA A 96 11.08 3.62 8.68
N TRP A 97 10.91 4.46 7.66
CA TRP A 97 10.27 5.77 7.78
C TRP A 97 8.80 5.68 8.21
N GLU A 98 8.03 4.82 7.55
CA GLU A 98 6.61 4.61 7.87
C GLU A 98 6.43 4.09 9.31
N THR A 99 7.27 3.13 9.73
CA THR A 99 7.27 2.60 11.10
C THR A 99 7.64 3.68 12.11
N TYR A 100 8.63 4.51 11.80
CA TYR A 100 9.07 5.61 12.65
C TYR A 100 7.98 6.68 12.79
N ILE A 101 7.33 7.13 11.71
CA ILE A 101 6.21 8.06 11.81
C ILE A 101 5.09 7.48 12.65
N ALA A 102 4.64 6.24 12.33
CA ALA A 102 3.50 5.62 12.99
C ALA A 102 3.69 5.49 14.51
N ARG A 103 4.93 5.28 14.97
CA ARG A 103 5.24 5.06 16.39
C ARG A 103 5.74 6.30 17.12
N CYS A 104 6.61 7.09 16.50
CA CYS A 104 7.25 8.26 17.14
C CYS A 104 6.46 9.56 16.96
N TYR A 105 5.67 9.67 15.89
CA TYR A 105 4.78 10.80 15.64
C TYR A 105 3.34 10.31 15.65
N PRO A 106 2.77 10.01 16.83
CA PRO A 106 1.33 9.86 16.93
C PRO A 106 0.73 11.23 16.62
N VAL A 107 0.35 11.45 15.37
CA VAL A 107 -0.57 12.52 15.01
C VAL A 107 -1.83 12.22 15.82
N ARG A 108 -1.97 12.86 16.99
CA ARG A 108 -3.28 13.01 17.61
C ARG A 108 -4.07 13.82 16.60
N LEU A 109 -4.87 13.12 15.80
CA LEU A 109 -5.88 13.72 14.95
C LEU A 109 -6.56 14.79 15.79
N SER A 110 -6.62 16.01 15.24
CA SER A 110 -7.23 17.18 15.87
C SER A 110 -8.57 16.81 16.55
N PRO A 111 -9.02 17.53 17.59
CA PRO A 111 -10.32 17.31 18.24
C PRO A 111 -11.52 17.26 17.27
N ALA A 112 -11.38 17.78 16.05
CA ALA A 112 -12.38 17.66 15.00
C ALA A 112 -12.55 16.22 14.45
N GLY A 113 -11.53 15.36 14.58
CA GLY A 113 -11.58 13.93 14.25
C GLY A 113 -12.15 13.05 15.37
N ALA A 114 -12.31 13.57 16.59
CA ALA A 114 -12.88 12.84 17.72
C ALA A 114 -14.42 12.64 17.64
N SER A 115 -15.07 13.24 16.63
CA SER A 115 -16.50 13.05 16.34
C SER A 115 -16.78 11.99 15.28
N LEU A 116 -15.74 11.44 14.62
CA LEU A 116 -15.91 10.24 13.81
C LEU A 116 -16.15 9.07 14.78
N PRO A 117 -17.26 8.32 14.64
CA PRO A 117 -17.50 7.17 15.49
C PRO A 117 -16.29 6.25 15.37
N PHE A 118 -15.61 6.03 16.49
CA PHE A 118 -14.46 5.13 16.58
C PHE A 118 -14.89 3.80 15.96
N LEU A 119 -14.42 3.52 14.75
CA LEU A 119 -14.27 2.13 14.36
C LEU A 119 -13.24 1.57 15.34
N PRO A 120 -13.53 0.46 16.04
CA PRO A 120 -12.49 -0.23 16.77
C PRO A 120 -11.32 -0.42 15.80
N GLU A 121 -10.11 -0.07 16.23
CA GLU A 121 -8.91 -0.41 15.48
C GLU A 121 -9.05 -1.86 15.03
N GLU A 122 -8.84 -2.12 13.73
CA GLU A 122 -8.74 -3.50 13.27
C GLU A 122 -7.67 -4.15 14.13
N MET A 123 -8.07 -5.16 14.90
CA MET A 123 -7.13 -6.07 15.52
C MET A 123 -6.39 -6.75 14.37
N SER A 124 -5.31 -6.13 13.91
CA SER A 124 -4.36 -6.74 13.00
C SER A 124 -3.67 -7.83 13.80
N VAL A 125 -4.23 -9.04 13.70
CA VAL A 125 -3.52 -10.23 14.12
C VAL A 125 -2.39 -10.36 13.13
N GLU A 126 -1.18 -10.04 13.57
CA GLU A 126 0.03 -10.32 12.81
C GLU A 126 -0.03 -11.81 12.41
N PRO A 127 0.08 -12.15 11.12
CA PRO A 127 -0.08 -13.53 10.66
C PRO A 127 1.05 -14.44 11.15
N SER A 128 2.11 -13.87 11.71
CA SER A 128 3.08 -14.60 12.53
C SER A 128 2.42 -14.89 13.88
N LEU A 129 2.30 -16.15 14.26
CA LEU A 129 1.79 -16.58 15.58
C LEU A 129 2.76 -16.20 16.73
N HIS A 130 3.54 -15.14 16.57
CA HIS A 130 4.52 -14.66 17.52
C HIS A 130 3.90 -13.51 18.29
N VAL A 131 3.70 -13.73 19.59
CA VAL A 131 3.30 -12.66 20.50
C VAL A 131 4.53 -11.77 20.68
N GLU A 132 4.47 -10.57 20.12
CA GLU A 132 5.45 -9.51 20.35
C GLU A 132 5.53 -9.20 21.86
N THR A 133 6.58 -9.65 22.53
CA THR A 133 6.74 -9.50 23.99
C THR A 133 7.32 -8.14 24.41
N ARG A 134 7.72 -7.32 23.43
CA ARG A 134 8.40 -6.04 23.67
C ARG A 134 7.44 -4.97 24.19
N THR A 135 7.93 -4.11 25.08
CA THR A 135 7.17 -2.97 25.58
C THR A 135 6.90 -1.96 24.47
N LEU A 136 6.01 -1.00 24.71
CA LEU A 136 5.81 0.10 23.77
C LEU A 136 7.08 0.94 23.63
N GLU A 137 7.78 1.22 24.73
CA GLU A 137 9.02 2.00 24.72
C GLU A 137 10.11 1.31 23.90
N GLU A 138 10.31 -0.01 24.09
CA GLU A 138 11.30 -0.79 23.33
C GLU A 138 11.02 -0.76 21.83
N ARG A 139 9.74 -0.84 21.47
CA ARG A 139 9.26 -0.80 20.08
C ARG A 139 9.41 0.57 19.42
N VAL A 140 9.29 1.65 20.19
CA VAL A 140 9.52 3.03 19.73
C VAL A 140 11.01 3.28 19.57
N GLU A 141 11.81 2.83 20.53
CA GLU A 141 13.26 3.01 20.52
C GLU A 141 13.92 2.24 19.38
N GLU A 142 13.49 1.00 19.10
CA GLU A 142 13.93 0.26 17.92
C GLU A 142 13.55 0.98 16.61
N ALA A 143 12.31 1.45 16.49
CA ALA A 143 11.86 2.16 15.29
C ALA A 143 12.69 3.44 15.05
N ARG A 144 13.00 4.17 16.13
CA ARG A 144 13.91 5.32 16.08
C ARG A 144 15.31 4.90 15.65
N ASN A 145 15.91 3.91 16.30
CA ASN A 145 17.27 3.48 15.98
C ASN A 145 17.40 2.98 14.54
N ASN A 146 16.43 2.19 14.05
CA ASN A 146 16.38 1.73 12.67
C ASN A 146 16.29 2.89 11.68
N TRP A 147 15.38 3.84 11.92
CA TRP A 147 15.26 5.02 11.06
C TRP A 147 16.52 5.89 11.06
N PHE A 148 17.14 6.11 12.23
CA PHE A 148 18.33 6.95 12.34
C PHE A 148 19.55 6.34 11.65
N GLN A 149 19.68 5.01 11.62
CA GLN A 149 20.70 4.33 10.82
C GLN A 149 20.52 4.59 9.32
N TRP A 150 19.29 4.54 8.82
CA TRP A 150 19.00 4.92 7.44
C TRP A 150 19.26 6.40 7.18
N LEU A 151 18.85 7.27 8.09
CA LEU A 151 19.05 8.71 7.99
C LEU A 151 20.55 9.04 7.90
N GLU A 152 21.41 8.43 8.72
CA GLU A 152 22.86 8.61 8.64
C GLU A 152 23.41 8.24 7.26
N ARG A 153 23.01 7.08 6.73
CA ARG A 153 23.41 6.64 5.39
C ARG A 153 22.93 7.62 4.31
N ILE A 154 21.69 8.09 4.38
CA ILE A 154 21.13 9.09 3.44
C ILE A 154 21.87 10.43 3.56
N MET A 155 22.19 10.87 4.78
CA MET A 155 22.88 12.16 5.01
C MET A 155 24.29 12.18 4.46
N SER A 156 24.92 11.01 4.34
CA SER A 156 26.24 10.81 3.71
C SER A 156 26.21 10.81 2.18
N LEU A 157 25.04 10.91 1.53
CA LEU A 157 24.93 11.09 0.08
C LEU A 157 25.28 12.52 -0.33
N PRO A 158 25.77 12.74 -1.56
CA PRO A 158 25.95 14.10 -2.07
C PRO A 158 24.60 14.85 -2.12
N THR A 159 24.67 16.17 -1.99
CA THR A 159 23.50 17.05 -1.83
C THR A 159 22.37 16.84 -2.86
N PRO A 160 22.62 16.68 -4.17
CA PRO A 160 21.53 16.50 -5.13
C PRO A 160 20.80 15.16 -4.96
N GLU A 161 21.53 14.06 -4.81
CA GLU A 161 20.98 12.71 -4.61
C GLU A 161 20.23 12.64 -3.27
N ARG A 162 20.84 13.19 -2.21
CA ARG A 162 20.21 13.27 -0.89
C ARG A 162 18.86 13.98 -0.92
N HIS A 163 18.79 15.15 -1.54
CA HIS A 163 17.52 15.88 -1.64
C HIS A 163 16.49 15.15 -2.48
N ALA A 164 16.90 14.48 -3.56
CA ALA A 164 15.99 13.73 -4.41
C ALA A 164 15.41 12.51 -3.68
N VAL A 165 16.25 11.74 -2.98
CA VAL A 165 15.82 10.58 -2.17
C VAL A 165 14.91 11.02 -1.03
N MET A 166 15.31 12.02 -0.23
CA MET A 166 14.49 12.53 0.89
C MET A 166 13.18 13.16 0.41
N GLY A 167 13.22 13.91 -0.69
CA GLY A 167 12.03 14.51 -1.30
C GLY A 167 11.01 13.46 -1.70
N GLN A 168 11.46 12.36 -2.30
CA GLN A 168 10.58 11.28 -2.68
C GLN A 168 10.06 10.49 -1.46
N LEU A 169 10.91 10.25 -0.46
CA LEU A 169 10.55 9.51 0.76
C LEU A 169 9.50 10.25 1.61
N HIS A 170 9.59 11.58 1.67
CA HIS A 170 8.66 12.43 2.41
C HIS A 170 7.54 13.02 1.53
N GLU A 171 7.41 12.55 0.28
CA GLU A 171 6.35 12.93 -0.66
C GLU A 171 6.26 14.44 -0.99
N TYR A 172 7.35 15.20 -0.86
CA TYR A 172 7.42 16.61 -1.28
C TYR A 172 8.26 16.84 -2.55
N GLY A 173 8.93 15.79 -3.03
CA GLY A 173 9.83 15.85 -4.18
C GLY A 173 9.10 15.93 -5.54
N PRO A 174 9.79 16.38 -6.61
CA PRO A 174 9.27 16.30 -7.97
C PRO A 174 9.01 14.86 -8.41
N ILE A 175 8.05 14.69 -9.32
CA ILE A 175 7.70 13.36 -9.87
C ILE A 175 8.94 12.72 -10.53
N PRO A 176 9.34 11.50 -10.13
CA PRO A 176 10.60 10.90 -10.61
C PRO A 176 10.45 10.24 -11.99
N TRP A 177 9.23 9.97 -12.44
CA TRP A 177 8.94 9.30 -13.71
C TRP A 177 8.05 10.17 -14.60
N ASP A 178 8.49 10.38 -15.85
CA ASP A 178 7.67 11.03 -16.87
C ASP A 178 6.81 9.98 -17.58
N ASN A 179 5.49 10.08 -17.44
CA ASN A 179 4.54 9.15 -18.06
C ASN A 179 4.43 9.35 -19.58
N GLU A 180 4.64 10.56 -20.10
CA GLU A 180 4.53 10.85 -21.54
C GLU A 180 5.78 10.37 -22.27
N ALA A 181 6.95 10.76 -21.77
CA ALA A 181 8.23 10.35 -22.35
C ALA A 181 8.63 8.91 -21.98
N LYS A 182 7.92 8.27 -21.04
CA LYS A 182 8.21 6.93 -20.50
C LYS A 182 9.67 6.77 -20.07
N MET A 183 10.20 7.81 -19.41
CA MET A 183 11.58 7.85 -18.99
C MET A 183 11.74 8.51 -17.61
N PRO A 184 12.84 8.21 -16.88
CA PRO A 184 13.15 8.87 -15.63
C PRO A 184 13.39 10.36 -15.84
N THR A 185 12.82 11.19 -14.97
CA THR A 185 13.16 12.62 -14.90
C THR A 185 14.58 12.79 -14.34
N ARG A 186 15.12 14.03 -14.37
CA ARG A 186 16.40 14.33 -13.72
C ARG A 186 16.40 13.93 -12.24
N THR A 187 15.30 14.20 -11.54
CA THR A 187 15.12 13.76 -10.14
C THR A 187 15.09 12.24 -10.03
N GLY A 188 14.40 11.56 -10.96
CA GLY A 188 14.42 10.10 -11.03
C GLY A 188 15.83 9.52 -11.19
N GLN A 189 16.66 10.11 -12.04
CA GLN A 189 18.08 9.74 -12.18
C GLN A 189 18.88 9.97 -10.90
N GLN A 190 18.70 11.11 -10.24
CA GLN A 190 19.36 11.40 -8.96
C GLN A 190 18.95 10.43 -7.85
N ILE A 191 17.69 10.00 -7.82
CA ILE A 191 17.22 8.97 -6.89
C ILE A 191 17.96 7.66 -7.14
N ILE A 192 18.01 7.17 -8.38
CA ILE A 192 18.68 5.89 -8.69
C ILE A 192 20.17 5.93 -8.36
N ASN A 193 20.86 7.02 -8.72
CA ASN A 193 22.27 7.20 -8.37
C ASN A 193 22.47 7.17 -6.85
N GLY A 194 21.60 7.86 -6.10
CA GLY A 194 21.64 7.84 -4.63
C GLY A 194 21.40 6.44 -4.05
N LEU A 195 20.44 5.70 -4.59
CA LEU A 195 20.16 4.33 -4.15
C LEU A 195 21.32 3.38 -4.47
N GLN A 196 21.97 3.49 -5.62
CA GLN A 196 23.18 2.71 -5.94
C GLN A 196 24.29 2.98 -4.92
N MET A 197 24.54 4.24 -4.56
CA MET A 197 25.53 4.59 -3.53
C MET A 197 25.17 4.05 -2.13
N LEU A 198 23.89 3.82 -1.84
CA LEU A 198 23.45 3.22 -0.58
C LEU A 198 23.58 1.69 -0.59
N VAL A 199 23.44 1.03 -1.74
CA VAL A 199 23.62 -0.41 -1.89
C VAL A 199 25.06 -0.85 -1.61
N ASP A 200 26.03 0.02 -1.89
CA ASP A 200 27.47 -0.24 -1.73
C ASP A 200 28.01 0.08 -0.33
N LYS A 201 27.19 0.66 0.55
CA LYS A 201 27.54 1.00 1.94
C LYS A 201 27.00 -0.05 2.91
#